data_AF-A0A8T9B3N8-F1
#
_entry.id   AF-A0A8T9B3N8-F1
#
_cell.length_a   1.000
_cell.length_b   1.000
_cell.length_c   1.000
_cell.angle_alpha   90.00
_cell.angle_beta   90.00
_cell.angle_gamma   90.00
#
_symmetry.space_group_name_H-M   'P 1'
#
loop_
_entity.id
_entity.type
_entity.pdbx_description
1 polymer ?
#
loop_
_entity_poly.entity_id
_entity_poly.type
_entity_poly.pdbx_seq_one_letter_code
_entity_poly.pdbx_strand_id
1 'polypeptide(L)'
;MSFGFSVGDFLAAIQLANKIRKEFADAPKSGHSQLCFKMPTLYFQIESSSETRSAGKRIKEVWKRLNWKPEDINELRSRISTNIGFLNVFNGQLTRDNVIKLVRHQENEEHEAILNWLTPINFMSQQNDFIARRQEGTGTWLLDSTGYQSWRETKNKTLFCPGIPGAGKTILTSIVVDELTARFANDPTIGITYIYCNFRRQDEQKIDGLLASLLKQLAESRLSLLVIMKELYNRHETKRTRPSLKEVSDALQAVTASYSRVFIIVDALDECPISDGCRQQFLSALSD
;
A
#
# COMPACT_ATOMS: atom_id res chain seq x y z
N MET A 1 -26.75 21.44 27.98
CA MET A 1 -25.51 21.12 28.72
C MET A 1 -25.06 19.74 28.26
N SER A 2 -23.91 19.68 27.59
CA SER A 2 -23.32 18.44 27.07
C SER A 2 -22.80 17.61 28.24
N PHE A 3 -23.24 16.36 28.36
CA PHE A 3 -22.66 15.39 29.29
C PHE A 3 -21.48 14.72 28.57
N GLY A 4 -20.29 15.28 28.75
CA GLY A 4 -19.05 14.66 28.26
C GLY A 4 -18.62 13.58 29.25
N PHE A 5 -18.70 12.32 28.83
CA PHE A 5 -17.99 11.23 29.49
C PHE A 5 -16.53 11.26 29.03
N SER A 6 -15.59 11.20 29.97
CA SER A 6 -14.17 11.08 29.63
C SER A 6 -13.85 9.63 29.21
N VAL A 7 -12.78 9.43 28.44
CA VAL A 7 -12.28 8.09 28.08
C VAL A 7 -11.97 7.26 29.34
N GLY A 8 -11.59 7.92 30.44
CA GLY A 8 -11.38 7.30 31.74
C GLY A 8 -12.67 6.71 32.35
N ASP A 9 -13.80 7.40 32.19
CA ASP A 9 -15.11 6.94 32.69
C ASP A 9 -15.58 5.69 31.94
N PHE A 10 -15.30 5.62 30.64
CA PHE A 10 -15.60 4.46 29.81
C PHE A 10 -14.73 3.24 30.15
N LEU A 11 -13.44 3.46 30.42
CA LEU A 11 -12.51 2.40 30.86
C LEU A 11 -12.89 1.87 32.24
N ALA A 12 -13.26 2.75 33.18
CA ALA A 12 -13.71 2.36 34.51
C ALA A 12 -15.01 1.53 34.45
N ALA A 13 -15.96 1.92 33.60
CA ALA A 13 -17.20 1.16 33.39
C ALA A 13 -16.94 -0.23 32.79
N ILE A 14 -16.03 -0.34 31.82
CA ILE A 14 -15.66 -1.62 31.19
C ILE A 14 -14.90 -2.52 32.17
N GLN A 15 -13.99 -1.98 32.98
CA GLN A 15 -13.27 -2.73 34.01
C GLN A 15 -14.21 -3.24 35.10
N LEU A 16 -15.15 -2.41 35.54
CA LEU A 16 -16.16 -2.78 36.51
C LEU A 16 -17.10 -3.85 35.96
N ALA A 17 -17.56 -3.71 34.72
CA ALA A 17 -18.38 -4.72 34.04
C ALA A 17 -17.64 -6.05 33.88
N ASN A 18 -16.33 -6.03 33.60
CA ASN A 18 -15.51 -7.24 33.52
C ASN A 18 -15.24 -7.90 34.88
N LYS A 19 -15.10 -7.10 35.95
CA LYS A 19 -14.97 -7.60 37.33
C LYS A 19 -16.27 -8.27 37.80
N ILE A 20 -17.41 -7.62 37.54
CA ILE A 20 -18.74 -8.17 37.76
C ILE A 20 -18.91 -9.46 36.95
N ARG A 21 -18.55 -9.46 35.65
CA ARG A 21 -18.63 -10.66 34.81
C ARG A 21 -17.82 -11.84 35.36
N LYS A 22 -16.60 -11.61 35.87
CA LYS A 22 -15.78 -12.67 36.49
C LYS A 22 -16.39 -13.21 37.78
N GLU A 23 -16.86 -12.33 38.66
CA GLU A 23 -17.49 -12.76 39.92
C GLU A 23 -18.85 -13.47 39.70
N PHE A 24 -19.52 -13.21 38.58
CA PHE A 24 -20.78 -13.85 38.20
C PHE A 24 -20.61 -15.15 37.41
N ALA A 25 -19.47 -15.37 36.74
CA ALA A 25 -19.18 -16.59 35.98
C ALA A 25 -19.03 -17.82 36.88
N ASP A 26 -18.57 -17.63 38.12
CA ASP A 26 -18.31 -18.70 39.10
C ASP A 26 -19.48 -18.94 40.08
N ALA A 27 -20.61 -18.23 39.93
CA ALA A 27 -21.74 -18.33 40.86
C ALA A 27 -22.70 -19.48 40.49
N PRO A 28 -23.07 -20.39 41.43
CA PRO A 28 -23.99 -21.49 41.14
C PRO A 28 -25.40 -21.00 40.80
N LYS A 29 -26.12 -21.73 39.94
CA LYS A 29 -27.46 -21.39 39.41
C LYS A 29 -28.56 -21.16 40.47
N SER A 30 -28.32 -21.44 41.74
CA SER A 30 -29.21 -21.18 42.88
C SER A 30 -28.91 -19.88 43.67
N GLY A 31 -28.06 -18.99 43.15
CA GLY A 31 -27.48 -17.83 43.85
C GLY A 31 -28.39 -16.65 44.21
N HIS A 32 -29.70 -16.82 44.33
CA HIS A 32 -30.63 -15.73 44.67
C HIS A 32 -30.35 -15.08 46.05
N SER A 33 -30.00 -15.88 47.06
CA SER A 33 -29.75 -15.38 48.42
C SER A 33 -28.38 -14.72 48.58
N GLN A 34 -27.36 -15.18 47.86
CA GLN A 34 -26.00 -14.60 47.94
C GLN A 34 -25.87 -13.31 47.12
N LEU A 35 -26.63 -13.15 46.03
CA LEU A 35 -26.65 -11.92 45.24
C LEU A 35 -27.21 -10.74 46.05
N CYS A 36 -28.32 -10.94 46.79
CA CYS A 36 -28.89 -9.91 47.65
C CYS A 36 -27.93 -9.45 48.75
N PHE A 37 -27.01 -10.31 49.20
CA PHE A 37 -26.04 -9.99 50.26
C PHE A 37 -24.78 -9.26 49.75
N LYS A 38 -24.34 -9.49 48.51
CA LYS A 38 -23.10 -8.88 47.96
C LYS A 38 -23.31 -7.56 47.23
N MET A 39 -24.54 -7.28 46.78
CA MET A 39 -24.89 -6.05 46.05
C MET A 39 -24.71 -4.74 46.87
N PRO A 40 -24.99 -4.69 48.18
CA PRO A 40 -24.71 -3.49 48.99
C PRO A 40 -23.22 -3.13 49.03
N THR A 41 -22.33 -4.13 48.97
CA THR A 41 -20.87 -3.96 49.01
C THR A 41 -20.32 -3.43 47.68
N LEU A 42 -20.86 -3.93 46.56
CA LEU A 42 -20.59 -3.41 45.21
C LEU A 42 -21.10 -1.97 45.03
N TYR A 43 -22.28 -1.66 45.60
CA TYR A 43 -22.85 -0.31 45.62
C TYR A 43 -21.97 0.68 46.41
N PHE A 44 -21.43 0.27 47.56
CA PHE A 44 -20.54 1.11 48.38
C PHE A 44 -19.22 1.42 47.66
N GLN A 45 -18.70 0.47 46.87
CA GLN A 45 -17.49 0.67 46.06
C GLN A 45 -17.74 1.66 44.90
N ILE A 46 -18.92 1.61 44.26
CA ILE A 46 -19.29 2.56 43.20
C ILE A 46 -19.49 3.98 43.77
N GLU A 47 -20.19 4.11 44.91
CA GLU A 47 -20.42 5.39 45.61
C GLU A 47 -19.10 6.07 46.06
N SER A 48 -18.06 5.27 46.31
CA SER A 48 -16.71 5.77 46.65
C SER A 48 -15.86 6.19 45.45
N SER A 49 -16.25 5.79 44.23
CA SER A 49 -15.47 6.02 43.00
C SER A 49 -15.97 7.16 42.11
N SER A 50 -17.20 7.67 42.32
CA SER A 50 -17.76 8.78 41.54
C SER A 50 -17.73 10.10 42.31
N GLU A 51 -17.03 11.12 41.80
CA GLU A 51 -16.84 12.42 42.48
C GLU A 51 -18.12 13.28 42.63
N THR A 52 -19.27 12.87 42.07
CA THR A 52 -20.51 13.67 42.08
C THR A 52 -21.58 13.13 43.04
N ARG A 53 -21.48 13.55 44.32
CA ARG A 53 -22.38 13.18 45.44
C ARG A 53 -23.89 13.38 45.18
N SER A 54 -24.31 14.23 44.24
CA SER A 54 -25.73 14.50 43.95
C SER A 54 -26.37 13.48 43.00
N ALA A 55 -25.60 12.94 42.04
CA ALA A 55 -26.06 11.91 41.11
C ALA A 55 -26.29 10.59 41.86
N GLY A 56 -25.39 10.23 42.78
CA GLY A 56 -25.53 9.04 43.63
C GLY A 56 -26.81 9.06 44.49
N LYS A 57 -27.19 10.22 45.05
CA LYS A 57 -28.44 10.34 45.84
C LYS A 57 -29.71 10.15 45.01
N ARG A 58 -29.78 10.72 43.80
CA ARG A 58 -30.94 10.55 42.89
C ARG A 58 -31.08 9.12 42.40
N ILE A 59 -29.96 8.48 42.08
CA ILE A 59 -29.92 7.06 41.70
C ILE A 59 -30.42 6.20 42.87
N LYS A 60 -30.04 6.51 44.12
CA LYS A 60 -30.48 5.81 45.34
C LYS A 60 -32.01 5.86 45.55
N GLU A 61 -32.65 6.99 45.31
CA GLU A 61 -34.12 7.13 45.46
C GLU A 61 -34.88 6.40 44.35
N VAL A 62 -34.37 6.46 43.12
CA VAL A 62 -34.94 5.73 41.97
C VAL A 62 -34.76 4.22 42.18
N TRP A 63 -33.60 3.78 42.66
CA TRP A 63 -33.28 2.37 42.90
C TRP A 63 -34.08 1.77 44.06
N LYS A 64 -34.32 2.54 45.14
CA LYS A 64 -35.20 2.13 46.25
C LYS A 64 -36.67 1.96 45.85
N ARG A 65 -37.12 2.66 44.81
CA ARG A 65 -38.50 2.58 44.30
C ARG A 65 -38.70 1.48 43.24
N LEU A 66 -37.62 0.91 42.73
CA LEU A 66 -37.67 -0.18 41.76
C LEU A 66 -37.81 -1.52 42.50
N ASN A 67 -39.01 -2.08 42.48
CA ASN A 67 -39.28 -3.43 42.97
C ASN A 67 -38.81 -4.43 41.89
N TRP A 68 -37.49 -4.66 41.81
CA TRP A 68 -36.88 -5.50 40.79
C TRP A 68 -37.39 -6.92 40.87
N LYS A 69 -38.16 -7.33 39.87
CA LYS A 69 -38.52 -8.73 39.74
C LYS A 69 -37.34 -9.52 39.16
N PRO A 70 -37.18 -10.81 39.49
CA PRO A 70 -36.15 -11.67 38.92
C PRO A 70 -36.08 -11.60 37.38
N GLU A 71 -37.23 -11.43 36.73
CA GLU A 71 -37.36 -11.31 35.28
C GLU A 71 -36.68 -10.04 34.75
N ASP A 72 -36.87 -8.89 35.41
CA ASP A 72 -36.28 -7.60 35.00
C ASP A 72 -34.74 -7.62 35.10
N ILE A 73 -34.21 -8.28 36.14
CA ILE A 73 -32.76 -8.45 36.34
C ILE A 73 -32.18 -9.38 35.26
N ASN A 74 -32.89 -10.47 34.94
CA ASN A 74 -32.47 -11.41 33.91
C ASN A 74 -32.50 -10.78 32.51
N GLU A 75 -33.50 -9.96 32.23
CA GLU A 75 -33.61 -9.23 30.97
C GLU A 75 -32.49 -8.19 30.84
N LEU A 76 -32.22 -7.42 31.90
CA LEU A 76 -31.09 -6.49 31.92
C LEU A 76 -29.75 -7.22 31.70
N ARG A 77 -29.54 -8.36 32.38
CA ARG A 77 -28.34 -9.20 32.22
C ARG A 77 -28.20 -9.73 30.79
N SER A 78 -29.30 -10.16 30.18
CA SER A 78 -29.34 -10.60 28.79
C SER A 78 -28.91 -9.47 27.86
N ARG A 79 -29.51 -8.28 27.98
CA ARG A 79 -29.18 -7.10 27.17
C ARG A 79 -27.72 -6.67 27.31
N ILE A 80 -27.18 -6.67 28.53
CA ILE A 80 -25.77 -6.34 28.78
C ILE A 80 -24.86 -7.39 28.13
N SER A 81 -25.19 -8.67 28.26
CA SER A 81 -24.39 -9.75 27.70
C SER A 81 -24.38 -9.72 26.16
N THR A 82 -25.52 -9.42 25.55
CA THR A 82 -25.65 -9.24 24.09
C THR A 82 -24.84 -8.04 23.61
N ASN A 83 -24.93 -6.89 24.30
CA ASN A 83 -24.15 -5.70 23.95
C ASN A 83 -22.64 -5.91 24.12
N ILE A 84 -22.21 -6.62 25.17
CA ILE A 84 -20.80 -7.03 25.33
C ILE A 84 -20.38 -7.97 24.18
N GLY A 85 -21.24 -8.89 23.78
CA GLY A 85 -21.04 -9.74 22.60
C GLY A 85 -20.80 -8.91 21.35
N PHE A 86 -21.68 -7.94 21.06
CA PHE A 86 -21.53 -7.03 19.92
C PHE A 86 -20.25 -6.20 20.00
N LEU A 87 -19.91 -5.64 21.16
CA LEU A 87 -18.66 -4.89 21.35
C LEU A 87 -17.41 -5.73 21.12
N ASN A 88 -17.41 -7.00 21.53
CA ASN A 88 -16.28 -7.90 21.29
C ASN A 88 -16.12 -8.23 19.80
N VAL A 89 -17.24 -8.48 19.09
CA VAL A 89 -17.23 -8.70 17.64
C VAL A 89 -16.71 -7.45 16.92
N PHE A 90 -17.21 -6.28 17.29
CA PHE A 90 -16.80 -5.00 16.72
C PHE A 90 -15.33 -4.67 16.99
N ASN A 91 -14.87 -4.82 18.24
CA ASN A 91 -13.45 -4.68 18.58
C ASN A 91 -12.57 -5.68 17.84
N GLY A 92 -13.04 -6.92 17.66
CA GLY A 92 -12.36 -7.94 16.86
C GLY A 92 -12.22 -7.53 15.39
N GLN A 93 -13.27 -6.96 14.78
CA GLN A 93 -13.23 -6.43 13.41
C GLN A 93 -12.27 -5.24 13.29
N LEU A 94 -12.39 -4.24 14.16
CA LEU A 94 -11.48 -3.08 14.17
C LEU A 94 -10.01 -3.49 14.31
N THR A 95 -9.73 -4.47 15.18
CA THR A 95 -8.37 -4.97 15.38
C THR A 95 -7.86 -5.67 14.13
N ARG A 96 -8.68 -6.51 13.49
CA ARG A 96 -8.33 -7.18 12.22
C ARG A 96 -8.06 -6.16 11.11
N ASP A 97 -8.93 -5.17 10.93
CA ASP A 97 -8.78 -4.15 9.90
C ASP A 97 -7.51 -3.32 10.12
N ASN A 98 -7.21 -2.97 11.37
CA ASN A 98 -5.98 -2.26 11.72
C ASN A 98 -4.73 -3.11 11.47
N VAL A 99 -4.76 -4.41 11.82
CA VAL A 99 -3.65 -5.33 11.53
C VAL A 99 -3.45 -5.48 10.02
N ILE A 100 -4.52 -5.63 9.23
CA ILE A 100 -4.43 -5.71 7.76
C ILE A 100 -3.81 -4.43 7.18
N LYS A 101 -4.25 -3.26 7.66
CA LYS A 101 -3.67 -1.98 7.24
C LYS A 101 -2.18 -1.88 7.60
N LEU A 102 -1.80 -2.32 8.80
CA LEU A 102 -0.42 -2.29 9.27
C LEU A 102 0.48 -3.19 8.42
N VAL A 103 0.03 -4.42 8.14
CA VAL A 103 0.76 -5.39 7.30
C VAL A 103 0.95 -4.84 5.89
N ARG A 104 -0.11 -4.30 5.26
CA ARG A 104 -0.01 -3.70 3.92
C ARG A 104 0.94 -2.52 3.88
N HIS A 105 0.93 -1.69 4.92
CA HIS A 105 1.85 -0.55 5.00
C HIS A 105 3.30 -1.02 5.07
N GLN A 106 3.58 -2.02 5.91
CA GLN A 106 4.91 -2.60 6.05
C GLN A 106 5.38 -3.30 4.76
N GLU A 107 4.49 -4.01 4.07
CA GLU A 107 4.79 -4.62 2.76
C GLU A 107 5.16 -3.56 1.72
N ASN A 108 4.39 -2.47 1.64
CA ASN A 108 4.68 -1.37 0.71
C ASN A 108 6.01 -0.68 1.01
N GLU A 109 6.34 -0.46 2.28
CA GLU A 109 7.63 0.12 2.68
C GLU A 109 8.80 -0.78 2.30
N GLU A 110 8.66 -2.09 2.50
CA GLU A 110 9.67 -3.07 2.09
C GLU A 110 9.85 -3.07 0.56
N HIS A 111 8.74 -3.02 -0.19
CA HIS A 111 8.78 -3.00 -1.66
C HIS A 111 9.50 -1.76 -2.18
N GLU A 112 9.14 -0.59 -1.66
CA GLU A 112 9.82 0.67 -1.98
C GLU A 112 11.31 0.63 -1.61
N ALA A 113 11.66 0.08 -0.44
CA ALA A 113 13.05 -0.05 -0.02
C ALA A 113 13.86 -0.91 -1.00
N ILE A 114 13.29 -2.02 -1.49
CA ILE A 114 13.96 -2.92 -2.45
C ILE A 114 14.13 -2.25 -3.81
N LEU A 115 13.08 -1.60 -4.33
CA LEU A 115 13.13 -0.93 -5.63
C LEU A 115 14.10 0.27 -5.62
N ASN A 116 14.12 1.04 -4.53
CA ASN A 116 15.05 2.16 -4.37
C ASN A 116 16.47 1.69 -4.05
N TRP A 117 16.63 0.52 -3.42
CA TRP A 117 17.93 -0.15 -3.32
C TRP A 117 18.46 -0.50 -4.71
N LEU A 118 17.64 -1.07 -5.61
CA LEU A 118 18.09 -1.44 -6.95
C LEU A 118 18.61 -0.22 -7.73
N THR A 119 17.81 0.85 -7.79
CA THR A 119 18.25 2.12 -8.36
C THR A 119 17.42 3.31 -7.84
N PRO A 120 18.08 4.46 -7.57
CA PRO A 120 17.36 5.70 -7.28
C PRO A 120 16.79 6.36 -8.54
N ILE A 121 17.19 5.92 -9.74
CA ILE A 121 16.75 6.52 -11.01
C ILE A 121 15.25 6.29 -11.18
N ASN A 122 14.53 7.39 -11.44
CA ASN A 122 13.10 7.38 -11.72
C ASN A 122 12.78 8.40 -12.81
N PHE A 123 12.18 7.94 -13.91
CA PHE A 123 11.81 8.75 -15.06
C PHE A 123 10.37 9.29 -14.99
N MET A 124 9.58 8.90 -13.98
CA MET A 124 8.18 9.29 -13.85
C MET A 124 7.99 10.81 -13.72
N SER A 125 8.88 11.50 -13.03
CA SER A 125 8.85 12.97 -12.93
C SER A 125 9.06 13.64 -14.29
N GLN A 126 9.96 13.11 -15.11
CA GLN A 126 10.23 13.59 -16.47
C GLN A 126 9.05 13.29 -17.39
N GLN A 127 8.47 12.08 -17.32
CA GLN A 127 7.26 11.73 -18.05
C GLN A 127 6.13 12.74 -17.75
N ASN A 128 5.88 13.01 -16.48
CA ASN A 128 4.83 13.92 -16.04
C ASN A 128 5.08 15.37 -16.51
N ASP A 129 6.33 15.86 -16.45
CA ASP A 129 6.68 17.18 -16.99
C ASP A 129 6.46 17.27 -18.50
N PHE A 130 6.96 16.28 -19.26
CA PHE A 130 6.89 16.31 -20.71
C PHE A 130 5.47 16.16 -21.23
N ILE A 131 4.64 15.30 -20.63
CA ILE A 131 3.25 15.17 -21.02
C ILE A 131 2.43 16.41 -20.64
N ALA A 132 2.71 17.05 -19.49
CA ALA A 132 2.03 18.28 -19.07
C ALA A 132 2.32 19.47 -20.00
N ARG A 133 3.49 19.48 -20.64
CA ARG A 133 3.91 20.53 -21.59
C ARG A 133 3.36 20.33 -23.00
N ARG A 134 2.78 19.16 -23.29
CA ARG A 134 2.17 18.83 -24.58
C ARG A 134 1.09 19.85 -24.93
N GLN A 135 1.08 20.31 -26.17
CA GLN A 135 -0.06 21.03 -26.74
C GLN A 135 -1.06 20.04 -27.34
N GLU A 136 -2.35 20.29 -27.13
CA GLU A 136 -3.42 19.43 -27.65
C GLU A 136 -3.28 19.22 -29.17
N GLY A 137 -3.56 18.00 -29.64
CA GLY A 137 -3.36 17.60 -31.05
C GLY A 137 -1.92 17.32 -31.47
N THR A 138 -0.91 17.66 -30.65
CA THR A 138 0.48 17.27 -30.93
C THR A 138 0.63 15.76 -30.89
N GLY A 139 1.40 15.22 -31.84
CA GLY A 139 1.77 13.80 -31.93
C GLY A 139 0.71 12.87 -32.52
N THR A 140 -0.51 13.36 -32.81
CA THR A 140 -1.57 12.53 -33.41
C THR A 140 -1.13 11.92 -34.74
N TRP A 141 -0.42 12.68 -35.58
CA TRP A 141 0.13 12.19 -36.84
C TRP A 141 1.06 10.97 -36.68
N LEU A 142 1.78 10.87 -35.54
CA LEU A 142 2.66 9.74 -35.26
C LEU A 142 1.82 8.53 -34.85
N LEU A 143 0.84 8.72 -33.97
CA LEU A 143 -0.04 7.66 -33.49
C LEU A 143 -0.92 7.08 -34.61
N ASP A 144 -1.28 7.90 -35.60
CA ASP A 144 -2.05 7.50 -36.78
C ASP A 144 -1.17 6.92 -37.88
N SER A 145 0.16 7.01 -37.76
CA SER A 145 1.07 6.49 -38.77
C SER A 145 1.05 4.97 -38.83
N THR A 146 1.15 4.44 -40.05
CA THR A 146 1.24 2.99 -40.29
C THR A 146 2.46 2.37 -39.61
N GLY A 147 3.56 3.12 -39.51
CA GLY A 147 4.78 2.68 -38.82
C GLY A 147 4.54 2.45 -37.33
N TYR A 148 3.91 3.39 -36.65
CA TYR A 148 3.57 3.26 -35.24
C TYR A 148 2.55 2.14 -34.99
N GLN A 149 1.47 2.08 -35.77
CA GLN A 149 0.44 1.05 -35.60
C GLN A 149 1.02 -0.35 -35.82
N SER A 150 1.84 -0.52 -36.87
CA SER A 150 2.50 -1.80 -37.15
C SER A 150 3.48 -2.19 -36.05
N TRP A 151 4.24 -1.23 -35.51
CA TRP A 151 5.12 -1.46 -34.36
C TRP A 151 4.31 -1.85 -33.13
N ARG A 152 3.22 -1.16 -32.83
CA ARG A 152 2.34 -1.43 -31.68
C ARG A 152 1.66 -2.80 -31.77
N GLU A 153 1.30 -3.27 -32.96
CA GLU A 153 0.56 -4.52 -33.14
C GLU A 153 1.46 -5.76 -33.30
N THR A 154 2.66 -5.59 -33.85
CA THR A 154 3.57 -6.73 -34.11
C THR A 154 4.62 -6.89 -33.02
N LYS A 155 4.83 -8.12 -32.54
CA LYS A 155 5.94 -8.43 -31.62
C LYS A 155 7.30 -8.31 -32.33
N ASN A 156 8.36 -8.08 -31.56
CA ASN A 156 9.76 -8.05 -32.03
C ASN A 156 10.02 -7.04 -33.16
N LYS A 157 9.37 -5.88 -33.10
CA LYS A 157 9.64 -4.75 -33.99
C LYS A 157 10.30 -3.60 -33.24
N THR A 158 11.17 -2.90 -33.96
CA THR A 158 11.78 -1.64 -33.53
C THR A 158 11.28 -0.51 -34.41
N LEU A 159 10.76 0.55 -33.79
CA LEU A 159 10.42 1.80 -34.48
C LEU A 159 11.51 2.83 -34.17
N PHE A 160 12.19 3.30 -35.21
CA PHE A 160 13.19 4.36 -35.09
C PHE A 160 12.60 5.68 -35.58
N CYS A 161 12.61 6.69 -34.71
CA CYS A 161 12.05 8.02 -34.97
C CYS A 161 13.17 9.06 -35.06
N PRO A 162 13.86 9.20 -36.20
CA PRO A 162 14.88 10.23 -36.37
C PRO A 162 14.26 11.62 -36.44
N GLY A 163 15.01 12.62 -36.01
CA GLY A 163 14.59 14.02 -36.13
C GLY A 163 15.68 14.98 -35.73
N ILE A 164 15.67 16.17 -36.31
CA ILE A 164 16.62 17.24 -35.97
C ILE A 164 16.47 17.66 -34.49
N PRO A 165 17.52 18.26 -33.88
CA PRO A 165 17.38 18.91 -32.58
C PRO A 165 16.22 19.91 -32.58
N GLY A 166 15.43 19.92 -31.50
CA GLY A 166 14.26 20.79 -31.39
C GLY A 166 12.99 20.30 -32.10
N ALA A 167 13.01 19.18 -32.83
CA ALA A 167 11.83 18.63 -33.53
C ALA A 167 10.71 18.08 -32.60
N GLY A 168 10.86 18.20 -31.28
CA GLY A 168 9.86 17.72 -30.31
C GLY A 168 9.90 16.21 -30.03
N LYS A 169 11.01 15.52 -30.34
CA LYS A 169 11.17 14.06 -30.12
C LYS A 169 10.79 13.63 -28.71
N THR A 170 11.33 14.30 -27.68
CA THR A 170 11.01 14.02 -26.27
C THR A 170 9.53 14.14 -25.94
N ILE A 171 8.83 15.12 -26.52
CA ILE A 171 7.36 15.28 -26.36
C ILE A 171 6.62 14.16 -27.10
N LEU A 172 7.08 13.76 -28.28
CA LEU A 172 6.51 12.61 -28.99
C LEU A 172 6.72 11.31 -28.20
N THR A 173 7.88 11.14 -27.59
CA THR A 173 8.19 10.00 -26.72
C THR A 173 7.24 9.95 -25.54
N SER A 174 7.02 11.07 -24.84
CA SER A 174 6.07 11.11 -23.71
C SER A 174 4.63 10.82 -24.13
N ILE A 175 4.22 11.27 -25.32
CA ILE A 175 2.91 10.95 -25.91
C ILE A 175 2.77 9.45 -26.17
N VAL A 176 3.81 8.79 -26.69
CA VAL A 176 3.79 7.34 -26.93
C VAL A 176 3.68 6.58 -25.60
N VAL A 177 4.44 6.98 -24.58
CA VAL A 177 4.37 6.37 -23.24
C VAL A 177 2.96 6.54 -22.64
N ASP A 178 2.40 7.73 -22.72
CA ASP A 178 1.05 8.05 -22.22
C ASP A 178 -0.04 7.22 -22.93
N GLU A 179 0.02 7.15 -24.27
CA GLU A 179 -0.92 6.37 -25.08
C GLU A 179 -0.87 4.88 -24.73
N LEU A 180 0.32 4.30 -24.66
CA LEU A 180 0.49 2.87 -24.37
C LEU A 180 0.00 2.57 -22.95
N THR A 181 0.33 3.44 -21.99
CA THR A 181 -0.07 3.30 -20.58
C THR A 181 -1.59 3.34 -20.46
N ALA A 182 -2.25 4.30 -21.13
CA ALA A 182 -3.70 4.40 -21.13
C ALA A 182 -4.38 3.21 -21.85
N ARG A 183 -3.83 2.79 -23.00
CA ARG A 183 -4.37 1.70 -23.81
C ARG A 183 -4.32 0.35 -23.10
N PHE A 184 -3.23 0.07 -22.40
CA PHE A 184 -2.99 -1.22 -21.74
C PHE A 184 -3.16 -1.17 -20.22
N ALA A 185 -3.76 -0.11 -19.67
CA ALA A 185 -3.94 0.08 -18.22
C ALA A 185 -4.59 -1.11 -17.50
N ASN A 186 -5.46 -1.85 -18.19
CA ASN A 186 -6.19 -3.00 -17.64
C ASN A 186 -5.61 -4.36 -18.07
N ASP A 187 -4.48 -4.38 -18.79
CA ASP A 187 -3.82 -5.60 -19.23
C ASP A 187 -2.49 -5.79 -18.47
N PRO A 188 -2.49 -6.54 -17.35
CA PRO A 188 -1.28 -6.76 -16.56
C PRO A 188 -0.25 -7.66 -17.28
N THR A 189 -0.57 -8.20 -18.45
CA THR A 189 0.36 -9.02 -19.23
C THR A 189 1.27 -8.18 -20.14
N ILE A 190 1.01 -6.88 -20.27
CA ILE A 190 1.79 -5.95 -21.08
C ILE A 190 2.65 -5.08 -20.16
N GLY A 191 3.97 -5.16 -20.34
CA GLY A 191 4.93 -4.31 -19.64
C GLY A 191 5.23 -3.04 -20.44
N ILE A 192 5.29 -1.89 -19.79
CA ILE A 192 5.69 -0.62 -20.42
C ILE A 192 6.81 -0.03 -19.57
N THR A 193 7.92 0.30 -20.21
CA THR A 193 9.09 0.88 -19.54
C THR A 193 9.76 1.88 -20.46
N TYR A 194 10.30 2.94 -19.88
CA TYR A 194 10.85 4.04 -20.63
C TYR A 194 12.08 4.68 -19.99
N ILE A 195 12.94 5.26 -20.83
CA ILE A 195 14.14 6.00 -20.45
C ILE A 195 14.18 7.33 -21.17
N TYR A 196 14.56 8.38 -20.45
CA TYR A 196 14.94 9.67 -21.00
C TYR A 196 16.45 9.87 -20.83
N CYS A 197 17.25 9.50 -21.84
CA CYS A 197 18.70 9.76 -21.82
C CYS A 197 18.92 11.29 -21.75
N ASN A 198 19.95 11.71 -21.00
CA ASN A 198 20.33 13.11 -20.86
C ASN A 198 21.83 13.21 -20.69
N PHE A 199 22.50 13.86 -21.65
CA PHE A 199 23.96 14.00 -21.66
C PHE A 199 24.52 14.75 -20.44
N ARG A 200 23.71 15.52 -19.71
CA ARG A 200 24.13 16.25 -18.51
C ARG A 200 24.16 15.38 -17.25
N ARG A 201 23.61 14.17 -17.32
CA ARG A 201 23.50 13.23 -16.19
C ARG A 201 24.31 11.96 -16.41
N GLN A 202 25.43 12.03 -17.14
CA GLN A 202 26.26 10.87 -17.47
C GLN A 202 26.75 10.10 -16.23
N ASP A 203 26.98 10.80 -15.12
CA ASP A 203 27.38 10.18 -13.85
C ASP A 203 26.25 9.36 -13.21
N GLU A 204 24.99 9.74 -13.46
CA GLU A 204 23.78 9.08 -12.95
C GLU A 204 23.26 8.01 -13.94
N GLN A 205 23.49 8.18 -15.25
CA GLN A 205 22.92 7.35 -16.33
C GLN A 205 23.94 6.38 -16.92
N LYS A 206 24.61 5.62 -16.05
CA LYS A 206 25.44 4.48 -16.48
C LYS A 206 24.55 3.29 -16.88
N ILE A 207 25.09 2.34 -17.66
CA ILE A 207 24.34 1.19 -18.22
C ILE A 207 23.63 0.40 -17.12
N ASP A 208 24.34 0.12 -16.03
CA ASP A 208 23.83 -0.57 -14.85
C ASP A 208 22.63 0.18 -14.26
N GLY A 209 22.73 1.51 -14.14
CA GLY A 209 21.62 2.35 -13.71
C GLY A 209 20.42 2.32 -14.67
N LEU A 210 20.67 2.37 -15.99
CA LEU A 210 19.62 2.33 -17.01
C LEU A 210 18.89 0.98 -17.03
N LEU A 211 19.60 -0.15 -17.07
CA LEU A 211 18.99 -1.48 -17.01
C LEU A 211 18.26 -1.70 -15.69
N ALA A 212 18.85 -1.28 -14.57
CA ALA A 212 18.20 -1.33 -13.26
C ALA A 212 16.91 -0.49 -13.23
N SER A 213 16.85 0.64 -13.94
CA SER A 213 15.66 1.48 -14.02
C SER A 213 14.55 0.84 -14.86
N LEU A 214 14.91 0.10 -15.92
CA LEU A 214 13.94 -0.67 -16.70
C LEU A 214 13.35 -1.79 -15.85
N LEU A 215 14.22 -2.50 -15.15
CA LEU A 215 13.85 -3.59 -14.24
C LEU A 215 12.94 -3.08 -13.12
N LYS A 216 13.28 -1.94 -12.50
CA LYS A 216 12.45 -1.27 -11.47
C LYS A 216 11.03 -1.01 -11.98
N GLN A 217 10.90 -0.35 -13.13
CA GLN A 217 9.59 -0.01 -13.72
C GLN A 217 8.73 -1.27 -14.01
N LEU A 218 9.36 -2.33 -14.54
CA LEU A 218 8.65 -3.57 -14.85
C LEU A 218 8.32 -4.41 -13.61
N ALA A 219 9.12 -4.33 -12.55
CA ALA A 219 8.84 -5.03 -11.30
C ALA A 219 7.78 -4.32 -10.46
N GLU A 220 7.78 -2.98 -10.46
CA GLU A 220 6.83 -2.14 -9.70
C GLU A 220 5.39 -2.35 -10.15
N SER A 221 5.18 -2.66 -11.43
CA SER A 221 3.84 -2.88 -12.00
C SER A 221 3.20 -4.21 -11.60
N ARG A 222 3.95 -5.19 -11.04
CA ARG A 222 3.41 -6.51 -10.66
C ARG A 222 4.04 -7.07 -9.39
N LEU A 223 3.23 -7.21 -8.35
CA LEU A 223 3.62 -7.79 -7.06
C LEU A 223 4.29 -9.18 -7.18
N SER A 224 3.87 -10.00 -8.15
CA SER A 224 4.47 -11.33 -8.38
C SER A 224 5.94 -11.25 -8.80
N LEU A 225 6.36 -10.17 -9.45
CA LEU A 225 7.73 -9.97 -9.93
C LEU A 225 8.64 -9.38 -8.87
N LEU A 226 8.07 -8.81 -7.81
CA LEU A 226 8.82 -8.38 -6.64
C LEU A 226 9.48 -9.55 -5.92
N VAL A 227 9.02 -10.79 -6.11
CA VAL A 227 9.71 -11.99 -5.58
C VAL A 227 11.11 -12.11 -6.18
N ILE A 228 11.26 -11.91 -7.49
CA ILE A 228 12.57 -11.92 -8.17
C ILE A 228 13.46 -10.82 -7.60
N MET A 229 12.89 -9.65 -7.33
CA MET A 229 13.63 -8.51 -6.75
C MET A 229 14.03 -8.76 -5.30
N LYS A 230 13.15 -9.36 -4.50
CA LYS A 230 13.42 -9.76 -3.11
C LYS A 230 14.56 -10.77 -3.03
N GLU A 231 14.57 -11.78 -3.91
CA GLU A 231 15.65 -12.76 -3.97
C GLU A 231 17.00 -12.13 -4.32
N LEU A 232 17.01 -11.23 -5.31
CA LEU A 232 18.22 -10.48 -5.66
C LEU A 232 18.67 -9.59 -4.50
N TYR A 233 17.74 -8.85 -3.87
CA TYR A 233 18.00 -8.01 -2.70
C TYR A 233 18.63 -8.79 -1.55
N ASN A 234 18.01 -9.89 -1.11
CA ASN A 234 18.47 -10.69 0.03
C ASN A 234 19.90 -11.25 -0.18
N ARG A 235 20.25 -11.60 -1.42
CA ARG A 235 21.60 -12.11 -1.78
C ARG A 235 22.70 -11.06 -1.56
N HIS A 236 22.36 -9.79 -1.71
CA HIS A 236 23.29 -8.67 -1.64
C HIS A 236 23.20 -7.88 -0.33
N GLU A 237 22.04 -7.84 0.32
CA GLU A 237 21.83 -7.16 1.60
C GLU A 237 22.77 -7.73 2.67
N THR A 238 22.80 -9.07 2.79
CA THR A 238 23.68 -9.78 3.74
C THR A 238 25.16 -9.51 3.52
N LYS A 239 25.56 -9.28 2.27
CA LYS A 239 26.96 -9.05 1.85
C LYS A 239 27.33 -7.58 1.76
N ARG A 240 26.36 -6.67 1.87
CA ARG A 240 26.50 -5.21 1.65
C ARG A 240 27.12 -4.88 0.28
N THR A 241 26.69 -5.60 -0.75
CA THR A 241 27.16 -5.38 -2.14
C THR A 241 26.04 -4.88 -3.05
N ARG A 242 26.39 -4.49 -4.28
CA ARG A 242 25.44 -4.18 -5.36
C ARG A 242 25.37 -5.34 -6.36
N PRO A 243 24.23 -5.55 -7.04
CA PRO A 243 24.15 -6.52 -8.11
C PRO A 243 25.08 -6.12 -9.25
N SER A 244 25.72 -7.12 -9.86
CA SER A 244 26.51 -6.91 -11.06
C SER A 244 25.62 -6.60 -12.26
N LEU A 245 26.18 -5.99 -13.32
CA LEU A 245 25.47 -5.73 -14.56
C LEU A 245 24.79 -7.00 -15.12
N LYS A 246 25.50 -8.14 -15.07
CA LYS A 246 24.97 -9.43 -15.50
C LYS A 246 23.76 -9.87 -14.67
N GLU A 247 23.82 -9.74 -13.33
CA GLU A 247 22.68 -10.10 -12.48
C GLU A 247 21.46 -9.21 -12.74
N VAL A 248 21.67 -7.93 -13.04
CA VAL A 248 20.58 -7.02 -13.43
C VAL A 248 20.00 -7.42 -14.78
N SER A 249 20.84 -7.73 -15.77
CA SER A 249 20.39 -8.21 -17.08
C SER A 249 19.63 -9.53 -17.00
N ASP A 250 20.14 -10.52 -16.26
CA ASP A 250 19.50 -11.82 -16.06
C ASP A 250 18.12 -11.65 -15.39
N ALA A 251 18.04 -10.75 -14.40
CA ALA A 251 16.78 -10.44 -13.72
C ALA A 251 15.79 -9.68 -14.63
N LEU A 252 16.29 -8.77 -15.46
CA LEU A 252 15.49 -8.07 -16.47
C LEU A 252 14.91 -9.05 -17.48
N GLN A 253 15.70 -10.00 -17.98
CA GLN A 253 15.23 -11.06 -18.89
C GLN A 253 14.17 -11.95 -18.22
N ALA A 254 14.37 -12.36 -16.96
CA ALA A 254 13.38 -13.14 -16.23
C ALA A 254 12.06 -12.36 -16.05
N VAL A 255 12.15 -11.07 -15.77
CA VAL A 255 11.00 -10.18 -15.63
C VAL A 255 10.29 -9.97 -16.97
N THR A 256 11.01 -9.68 -18.06
CA THR A 256 10.40 -9.48 -19.39
C THR A 256 9.75 -10.76 -19.91
N ALA A 257 10.32 -11.93 -19.64
CA ALA A 257 9.74 -13.23 -20.00
C ALA A 257 8.41 -13.54 -19.28
N SER A 258 8.11 -12.87 -18.17
CA SER A 258 6.84 -12.99 -17.45
C SER A 258 5.69 -12.17 -18.07
N TYR A 259 6.02 -11.27 -19.01
CA TYR A 259 5.08 -10.49 -19.77
C TYR A 259 4.79 -11.15 -21.12
N SER A 260 3.55 -11.02 -21.60
CA SER A 260 3.19 -11.46 -22.96
C SER A 260 3.88 -10.60 -24.02
N ARG A 261 4.17 -9.34 -23.66
CA ARG A 261 4.88 -8.34 -24.44
C ARG A 261 5.39 -7.22 -23.54
N VAL A 262 6.57 -6.69 -23.88
CA VAL A 262 7.12 -5.48 -23.24
C VAL A 262 7.37 -4.41 -24.30
N PHE A 263 6.96 -3.18 -24.01
CA PHE A 263 7.35 -1.99 -24.76
C PHE A 263 8.47 -1.29 -24.01
N ILE A 264 9.61 -1.11 -24.70
CA ILE A 264 10.77 -0.39 -24.20
C ILE A 264 10.92 0.87 -25.05
N ILE A 265 10.73 2.03 -24.43
CA ILE A 265 10.76 3.32 -25.10
C ILE A 265 11.99 4.10 -24.64
N VAL A 266 12.86 4.52 -25.56
CA VAL A 266 14.10 5.22 -25.22
C VAL A 266 14.17 6.54 -25.97
N ASP A 267 14.14 7.64 -25.23
CA ASP A 267 14.37 8.99 -25.76
C ASP A 267 15.86 9.32 -25.79
N ALA A 268 16.27 10.05 -26.84
CA ALA A 268 17.62 10.61 -26.97
C ALA A 268 18.76 9.59 -26.73
N LEU A 269 18.62 8.37 -27.28
CA LEU A 269 19.63 7.29 -27.14
C LEU A 269 21.05 7.73 -27.55
N ASP A 270 21.17 8.73 -28.41
CA ASP A 270 22.43 9.37 -28.81
C ASP A 270 23.10 10.19 -27.70
N GLU A 271 22.36 10.60 -26.67
CA GLU A 271 22.87 11.32 -25.49
C GLU A 271 23.36 10.40 -24.36
N CYS A 272 23.13 9.09 -24.48
CA CYS A 272 23.61 8.12 -23.51
C CYS A 272 25.16 8.00 -23.57
N PRO A 273 25.86 7.82 -22.42
CA PRO A 273 27.32 7.94 -22.36
C PRO A 273 28.04 7.04 -23.38
N ILE A 274 28.98 7.61 -24.13
CA ILE A 274 29.71 6.90 -25.21
C ILE A 274 30.87 6.04 -24.68
N SER A 275 31.21 6.12 -23.39
CA SER A 275 32.35 5.40 -22.81
C SER A 275 32.29 3.89 -23.10
N ASP A 276 33.34 3.37 -23.74
CA ASP A 276 33.69 1.96 -23.94
C ASP A 276 32.55 1.01 -24.38
N GLY A 277 31.78 1.37 -25.41
CA GLY A 277 30.78 0.48 -25.99
C GLY A 277 29.48 0.37 -25.18
N CYS A 278 29.28 1.27 -24.22
CA CYS A 278 28.10 1.35 -23.36
C CYS A 278 26.76 1.24 -24.10
N ARG A 279 26.58 2.04 -25.17
CA ARG A 279 25.39 2.00 -26.02
C ARG A 279 25.20 0.66 -26.73
N GLN A 280 26.28 0.01 -27.18
CA GLN A 280 26.19 -1.31 -27.81
C GLN A 280 25.82 -2.38 -26.79
N GLN A 281 26.42 -2.35 -25.59
CA GLN A 281 26.09 -3.27 -24.49
C GLN A 281 24.66 -3.09 -24.01
N PHE A 282 24.19 -1.84 -23.95
CA PHE A 282 22.79 -1.54 -23.63
C PHE A 282 21.85 -2.11 -24.68
N LEU A 283 22.12 -1.87 -25.97
CA LEU A 283 21.30 -2.42 -27.05
C LEU A 283 21.34 -3.94 -27.12
N SER A 284 22.49 -4.58 -26.87
CA SER A 284 22.58 -6.05 -26.83
C SER A 284 21.76 -6.62 -25.68
N ALA A 285 21.82 -5.99 -24.50
CA ALA A 285 21.02 -6.41 -23.35
C ALA A 285 19.50 -6.24 -23.55
N LEU A 286 19.07 -5.39 -24.50
CA LEU A 286 17.67 -5.24 -24.88
C LEU A 286 17.22 -6.18 -26.00
N SER A 287 18.15 -6.74 -26.77
CA SER A 287 17.86 -7.60 -27.91
C SER A 287 17.88 -9.10 -27.59
N ASP A 288 18.46 -9.48 -26.45
CA ASP A 288 18.59 -10.86 -25.95
C ASP A 288 17.38 -11.25 -25.08
#